data_AF-A0A7C9ISL6-F1
#
_entry.id   AF-A0A7C9ISL6-F1
#
_cell.length_a   1.000
_cell.length_b   1.000
_cell.length_c   1.000
_cell.angle_alpha   90.00
_cell.angle_beta   90.00
_cell.angle_gamma   90.00
#
_symmetry.space_group_name_H-M   'P 1'
#
loop_
_entity.id
_entity.type
_entity.pdbx_description
1 polymer ?
#
loop_
_entity_poly.entity_id
_entity_poly.type
_entity_poly.pdbx_seq_one_letter_code
_entity_poly.pdbx_strand_id
1 'polypeptide(L)'
;MAQLAVDQVLDAGDLGIAAGLTDLLFAEIGGRRILYALNRAEGELLEFSVAPDGTLTLVTTLPLSGSFSVGSDPELTLVGDRLAIAGLDPVAGAFVTLNTTGGLVAQSVDPAPGLLDAPAAFTLWSDQALLTGDAGGGVSLYRDAGAGLVHAASLADTADRYLADIAASAVLPGSGGAMIALASATENGVTLLAATPAGTLSVASSFGAAEGLPASTPTDIAAVTHAGRDHLVLASSGSSSLSILTVDPAGGMKLADHVLDSTATRFQSVQSVDAVTLGDFAYVAAGGSDGGVTLFTLLPDGRLIHLATVTDTAATTLYRVSSVSLFATSGTLNLAVTSQWEAGVTRLAYDIGNLGAVFVMEDGDPGQGTSDDDQIIGTDVGDTISGGSGDDILSDGAGSDVLTGGFGADLFVFAADGVADQVTDYRKGQDRLDLSAWDFLTDVSQLTVTPTANGAILSFRDEVIEITTFDGAPLSAADFTNADILNVDRPSFLPIDQTLKGGPLGDFLKGGAGDDVIQGNDGADFLFGAFGADILSGGDGADTLDGGAGNDTLQGDAANDSIAGGEGDDLIDGGAGSDIIYGDAFDMI
;
A
#
# COMPACT_ATOMS: atom_id res chain seq x y z
N MET A 1 -12.39 16.93 10.65
CA MET A 1 -12.08 15.51 10.40
C MET A 1 -13.24 14.65 10.83
N ALA A 2 -13.88 14.00 9.87
CA ALA A 2 -14.61 12.78 10.09
C ALA A 2 -13.76 11.82 10.93
N GLN A 3 -14.15 11.54 12.17
CA GLN A 3 -13.41 10.60 13.00
C GLN A 3 -13.86 9.19 12.64
N LEU A 4 -12.90 8.33 12.31
CA LEU A 4 -13.13 6.89 12.31
C LEU A 4 -13.64 6.49 13.70
N ALA A 5 -14.89 6.04 13.77
CA ALA A 5 -15.57 5.77 15.02
C ALA A 5 -16.08 4.34 15.09
N VAL A 6 -16.06 3.75 16.30
CA VAL A 6 -16.73 2.48 16.57
C VAL A 6 -18.23 2.70 16.47
N ASP A 7 -18.87 2.11 15.47
CA ASP A 7 -20.31 2.29 15.22
C ASP A 7 -21.13 1.06 15.67
N GLN A 8 -20.55 -0.14 15.56
CA GLN A 8 -21.20 -1.37 16.01
C GLN A 8 -20.17 -2.39 16.51
N VAL A 9 -20.51 -3.13 17.55
CA VAL A 9 -19.76 -4.30 18.01
C VAL A 9 -20.74 -5.45 18.17
N LEU A 10 -20.44 -6.58 17.53
CA LEU A 10 -21.14 -7.85 17.70
C LEU A 10 -20.20 -8.78 18.47
N ASP A 11 -20.52 -9.08 19.72
CA ASP A 11 -19.64 -9.88 20.57
C ASP A 11 -19.81 -11.39 20.37
N ALA A 12 -18.97 -12.17 21.04
CA ALA A 12 -19.03 -13.63 21.07
C ALA A 12 -20.45 -14.18 21.35
N GLY A 13 -21.20 -13.54 22.25
CA GLY A 13 -22.54 -13.93 22.65
C GLY A 13 -23.58 -13.60 21.59
N ASP A 14 -23.47 -12.45 20.94
CA ASP A 14 -24.32 -12.06 19.80
C ASP A 14 -24.14 -13.00 18.61
N LEU A 15 -22.90 -13.44 18.37
CA LEU A 15 -22.54 -14.31 17.25
C LEU A 15 -22.75 -15.80 17.56
N GLY A 16 -22.80 -16.17 18.85
CA GLY A 16 -22.89 -17.55 19.28
C GLY A 16 -21.61 -18.35 19.07
N ILE A 17 -20.46 -17.69 19.02
CA ILE A 17 -19.12 -18.28 18.78
C ILE A 17 -18.20 -18.05 19.98
N ALA A 18 -17.14 -18.84 20.10
CA ALA A 18 -16.15 -18.72 21.17
C ALA A 18 -14.91 -17.91 20.77
N ALA A 19 -14.43 -18.06 19.53
CA ALA A 19 -13.27 -17.37 18.93
C ALA A 19 -13.10 -17.80 17.47
N GLY A 20 -12.10 -17.23 16.78
CA GLY A 20 -11.51 -17.84 15.59
C GLY A 20 -12.07 -17.37 14.25
N LEU A 21 -12.64 -16.17 14.19
CA LEU A 21 -12.89 -15.51 12.91
C LEU A 21 -11.55 -15.13 12.29
N THR A 22 -11.27 -15.64 11.09
CA THR A 22 -9.97 -15.51 10.43
C THR A 22 -10.02 -14.75 9.12
N ASP A 23 -11.21 -14.64 8.50
CA ASP A 23 -11.34 -13.94 7.24
C ASP A 23 -12.74 -13.33 7.06
N LEU A 24 -12.80 -12.24 6.30
CA LEU A 24 -13.99 -11.46 5.99
C LEU A 24 -14.07 -11.19 4.49
N LEU A 25 -15.25 -11.40 3.90
CA LEU A 25 -15.48 -11.08 2.50
C LEU A 25 -16.80 -10.32 2.34
N PHE A 26 -16.71 -9.07 1.92
CA PHE A 26 -17.89 -8.30 1.50
C PHE A 26 -18.25 -8.61 0.05
N ALA A 27 -19.56 -8.73 -0.23
CA ALA A 27 -20.06 -8.89 -1.59
C ALA A 27 -21.45 -8.26 -1.78
N GLU A 28 -21.69 -7.74 -2.99
CA GLU A 28 -23.02 -7.36 -3.45
C GLU A 28 -23.56 -8.40 -4.46
N ILE A 29 -24.55 -9.21 -4.06
CA ILE A 29 -25.07 -10.30 -4.89
C ILE A 29 -26.60 -10.22 -4.97
N GLY A 30 -27.12 -10.13 -6.20
CA GLY A 30 -28.57 -10.07 -6.44
C GLY A 30 -29.25 -8.87 -5.75
N GLY A 31 -28.52 -7.76 -5.58
CA GLY A 31 -29.00 -6.54 -4.91
C GLY A 31 -29.00 -6.60 -3.38
N ARG A 32 -28.45 -7.64 -2.77
CA ARG A 32 -28.18 -7.71 -1.32
C ARG A 32 -26.70 -7.43 -1.08
N ARG A 33 -26.43 -6.68 -0.02
CA ARG A 33 -25.09 -6.52 0.56
C ARG A 33 -24.90 -7.55 1.66
N ILE A 34 -23.82 -8.30 1.56
CA ILE A 34 -23.54 -9.43 2.43
C ILE A 34 -22.09 -9.34 2.87
N LEU A 35 -21.85 -9.62 4.15
CA LEU A 35 -20.51 -9.86 4.67
C LEU A 35 -20.46 -11.33 5.10
N TYR A 36 -19.51 -12.08 4.57
CA TYR A 36 -19.22 -13.43 5.03
C TYR A 36 -18.06 -13.39 6.02
N ALA A 37 -18.10 -14.22 7.06
CA ALA A 37 -16.99 -14.38 7.99
C ALA A 37 -16.65 -15.85 8.19
N LEU A 38 -15.38 -16.20 7.98
CA LEU A 38 -14.89 -17.56 8.17
C LEU A 38 -14.47 -17.78 9.61
N ASN A 39 -15.06 -18.77 10.28
CA ASN A 39 -14.64 -19.22 11.60
C ASN A 39 -13.80 -20.49 11.48
N ARG A 40 -12.48 -20.33 11.59
CA ARG A 40 -11.52 -21.43 11.56
C ARG A 40 -11.63 -22.34 12.78
N ALA A 41 -11.86 -21.79 13.97
CA ALA A 41 -11.82 -22.55 15.22
C ALA A 41 -13.00 -23.51 15.35
N GLU A 42 -14.17 -23.09 14.89
CA GLU A 42 -15.40 -23.89 14.94
C GLU A 42 -15.72 -24.59 13.60
N GLY A 43 -15.02 -24.22 12.53
CA GLY A 43 -15.20 -24.81 11.21
C GLY A 43 -16.55 -24.45 10.62
N GLU A 44 -16.87 -23.16 10.57
CA GLU A 44 -18.17 -22.67 10.09
C GLU A 44 -18.03 -21.35 9.34
N LEU A 45 -19.06 -21.02 8.56
CA LEU A 45 -19.14 -19.80 7.79
C LEU A 45 -20.38 -19.01 8.22
N LEU A 46 -20.20 -17.74 8.56
CA LEU A 46 -21.26 -16.85 9.01
C LEU A 46 -21.68 -15.95 7.83
N GLU A 47 -22.99 -15.72 7.68
CA GLU A 47 -23.57 -14.76 6.73
C GLU A 47 -24.18 -13.58 7.50
N PHE A 48 -23.73 -12.36 7.21
CA PHE A 48 -24.34 -11.14 7.71
C PHE A 48 -25.04 -10.40 6.58
N SER A 49 -26.24 -9.89 6.83
CA SER A 49 -26.81 -8.85 5.98
C SER A 49 -26.25 -7.49 6.39
N VAL A 50 -25.96 -6.67 5.38
CA VAL A 50 -25.49 -5.29 5.58
C VAL A 50 -26.62 -4.33 5.20
N ALA A 51 -27.07 -3.54 6.17
CA ALA A 51 -28.11 -2.54 5.97
C ALA A 51 -27.59 -1.31 5.18
N PRO A 52 -28.47 -0.42 4.68
CA PRO A 52 -28.04 0.78 3.97
C PRO A 52 -27.16 1.75 4.77
N ASP A 53 -27.23 1.69 6.10
CA ASP A 53 -26.39 2.45 7.04
C ASP A 53 -25.13 1.67 7.49
N GLY A 54 -24.87 0.51 6.89
CA GLY A 54 -23.73 -0.34 7.23
C GLY A 54 -23.98 -1.33 8.38
N THR A 55 -25.12 -1.25 9.07
CA THR A 55 -25.41 -2.15 10.21
C THR A 55 -25.37 -3.62 9.79
N LEU A 56 -24.60 -4.42 10.53
CA LEU A 56 -24.45 -5.86 10.33
C LEU A 56 -25.50 -6.62 11.14
N THR A 57 -26.16 -7.60 10.52
CA THR A 57 -27.08 -8.52 11.21
C THR A 57 -26.77 -9.96 10.80
N LEU A 58 -26.46 -10.82 11.78
CA LEU A 58 -26.25 -12.25 11.51
C LEU A 58 -27.54 -12.89 10.97
N VAL A 59 -27.44 -13.49 9.79
CA VAL A 59 -28.56 -14.13 9.08
C VAL A 59 -28.55 -15.64 9.34
N THR A 60 -27.41 -16.28 9.13
CA THR A 60 -27.26 -17.72 9.28
C THR A 60 -25.79 -18.10 9.50
N THR A 61 -25.58 -19.30 10.02
CA THR A 61 -24.29 -19.95 10.13
C THR A 61 -24.34 -21.30 9.45
N LEU A 62 -23.31 -21.63 8.67
CA LEU A 62 -23.17 -22.89 7.94
C LEU A 62 -21.94 -23.66 8.46
N PRO A 63 -22.14 -24.80 9.15
CA PRO A 63 -21.03 -25.67 9.53
C PRO A 63 -20.35 -26.26 8.28
N LEU A 64 -19.03 -26.22 8.28
CA LEU A 64 -18.18 -26.80 7.24
C LEU A 64 -17.74 -28.21 7.65
N SER A 65 -17.70 -29.11 6.68
CA SER A 65 -17.02 -30.40 6.84
C SER A 65 -15.55 -30.27 6.43
N GLY A 66 -14.66 -30.84 7.24
CA GLY A 66 -13.21 -30.77 7.05
C GLY A 66 -12.50 -30.18 8.27
N SER A 67 -11.21 -29.92 8.11
CA SER A 67 -10.37 -29.24 9.09
C SER A 67 -9.35 -28.35 8.40
N PHE A 68 -9.05 -27.22 9.00
CA PHE A 68 -7.96 -26.36 8.56
C PHE A 68 -6.63 -26.89 9.07
N SER A 69 -5.63 -26.93 8.19
CA SER A 69 -4.27 -27.32 8.58
C SER A 69 -3.71 -26.36 9.63
N VAL A 70 -2.94 -26.87 10.58
CA VAL A 70 -2.25 -26.03 11.57
C VAL A 70 -1.27 -25.11 10.84
N GLY A 71 -1.38 -23.80 11.08
CA GLY A 71 -0.54 -22.80 10.42
C GLY A 71 -0.97 -22.40 9.00
N SER A 72 -2.09 -22.93 8.47
CA SER A 72 -2.73 -22.34 7.28
C SER A 72 -3.39 -21.01 7.64
N ASP A 73 -3.43 -20.08 6.70
CA ASP A 73 -4.20 -18.84 6.78
C ASP A 73 -5.32 -18.93 5.74
N PRO A 74 -6.53 -19.35 6.15
CA PRO A 74 -7.60 -19.66 5.19
C PRO A 74 -8.25 -18.38 4.66
N GLU A 75 -8.43 -18.34 3.35
CA GLU A 75 -8.98 -17.21 2.58
C GLU A 75 -10.33 -17.58 1.95
N LEU A 76 -11.26 -16.63 1.92
CA LEU A 76 -12.54 -16.68 1.23
C LEU A 76 -12.47 -15.93 -0.09
N THR A 77 -12.87 -16.60 -1.17
CA THR A 77 -12.95 -15.98 -2.50
C THR A 77 -14.32 -16.23 -3.11
N LEU A 78 -14.97 -15.19 -3.63
CA LEU A 78 -16.20 -15.36 -4.40
C LEU A 78 -15.87 -15.89 -5.79
N VAL A 79 -16.45 -17.02 -6.18
CA VAL A 79 -16.28 -17.69 -7.47
C VAL A 79 -17.65 -17.95 -8.11
N GLY A 80 -18.11 -17.03 -8.95
CA GLY A 80 -19.41 -17.11 -9.60
C GLY A 80 -20.56 -17.15 -8.60
N ASP A 81 -21.25 -18.29 -8.50
CA ASP A 81 -22.34 -18.54 -7.53
C ASP A 81 -21.87 -19.31 -6.28
N ARG A 82 -20.57 -19.31 -5.98
CA ARG A 82 -19.98 -20.05 -4.84
C ARG A 82 -18.96 -19.23 -4.10
N LEU A 83 -18.69 -19.61 -2.86
CA LEU A 83 -17.50 -19.20 -2.12
C LEU A 83 -16.48 -20.34 -2.17
N ALA A 84 -15.25 -20.04 -2.52
CA ALA A 84 -14.09 -20.92 -2.35
C ALA A 84 -13.43 -20.63 -0.99
N ILE A 85 -12.89 -21.66 -0.36
CA ILE A 85 -12.26 -21.61 0.96
C ILE A 85 -10.87 -22.25 0.85
N ALA A 86 -9.82 -21.42 0.86
CA ALA A 86 -8.44 -21.91 0.84
C ALA A 86 -8.08 -22.58 2.18
N GLY A 87 -7.11 -23.51 2.16
CA GLY A 87 -6.60 -24.18 3.37
C GLY A 87 -7.49 -25.23 4.04
N LEU A 88 -8.69 -25.53 3.52
CA LEU A 88 -9.60 -26.55 4.07
C LEU A 88 -9.33 -27.97 3.52
N ASP A 89 -9.15 -28.97 4.40
CA ASP A 89 -8.88 -30.38 4.07
C ASP A 89 -9.98 -31.33 4.62
N PRO A 90 -10.55 -32.28 3.83
CA PRO A 90 -10.33 -32.52 2.40
C PRO A 90 -10.98 -31.50 1.48
N VAL A 91 -10.26 -31.17 0.41
CA VAL A 91 -10.63 -30.17 -0.62
C VAL A 91 -11.98 -30.44 -1.29
N ALA A 92 -12.46 -31.69 -1.23
CA ALA A 92 -13.79 -32.06 -1.67
C ALA A 92 -14.93 -31.23 -1.04
N GLY A 93 -14.66 -30.46 0.03
CA GLY A 93 -15.58 -29.48 0.64
C GLY A 93 -15.14 -28.00 0.58
N ALA A 94 -14.12 -27.63 -0.18
CA ALA A 94 -13.59 -26.26 -0.21
C ALA A 94 -14.51 -25.22 -0.87
N PHE A 95 -15.73 -25.59 -1.27
CA PHE A 95 -16.69 -24.68 -1.91
C PHE A 95 -18.03 -24.67 -1.19
N VAL A 96 -18.66 -23.51 -1.10
CA VAL A 96 -20.02 -23.32 -0.60
C VAL A 96 -20.87 -22.70 -1.69
N THR A 97 -21.98 -23.36 -2.05
CA THR A 97 -22.93 -22.80 -3.04
C THR A 97 -23.76 -21.68 -2.41
N LEU A 98 -23.94 -20.60 -3.17
CA LEU A 98 -24.79 -19.47 -2.84
C LEU A 98 -26.11 -19.56 -3.61
N ASN A 99 -27.18 -19.01 -3.04
CA ASN A 99 -28.41 -18.80 -3.79
C ASN A 99 -28.30 -17.55 -4.70
N THR A 100 -29.32 -17.29 -5.52
CA THR A 100 -29.34 -16.16 -6.48
C THR A 100 -29.25 -14.77 -5.83
N THR A 101 -29.37 -14.68 -4.52
CA THR A 101 -29.25 -13.46 -3.72
C THR A 101 -28.05 -13.52 -2.76
N GLY A 102 -27.10 -14.41 -3.00
CA GLY A 102 -25.88 -14.59 -2.21
C GLY A 102 -26.04 -15.37 -0.91
N GLY A 103 -27.23 -15.79 -0.50
CA GLY A 103 -27.36 -16.50 0.78
C GLY A 103 -26.70 -17.88 0.78
N LEU A 104 -26.08 -18.28 1.89
CA LEU A 104 -25.42 -19.57 2.08
C LEU A 104 -26.43 -20.72 1.94
N VAL A 105 -26.10 -21.73 1.13
CA VAL A 105 -26.97 -22.90 0.91
C VAL A 105 -26.38 -24.16 1.52
N ALA A 106 -25.27 -24.64 0.97
CA ALA A 106 -24.62 -25.87 1.41
C ALA A 106 -23.19 -25.91 0.89
N GLN A 107 -22.33 -26.62 1.64
CA GLN A 107 -21.03 -27.02 1.14
C GLN A 107 -21.23 -27.91 -0.09
N SER A 108 -20.57 -27.56 -1.19
CA SER A 108 -20.64 -28.26 -2.47
C SER A 108 -19.37 -29.05 -2.73
N VAL A 109 -19.50 -30.11 -3.53
CA VAL A 109 -18.35 -30.89 -4.00
C VAL A 109 -17.46 -30.00 -4.86
N ASP A 110 -16.16 -30.15 -4.68
CA ASP A 110 -15.13 -29.59 -5.55
C ASP A 110 -15.54 -29.71 -7.04
N PRO A 111 -15.59 -28.60 -7.80
CA PRO A 111 -15.86 -28.63 -9.24
C PRO A 111 -14.81 -29.43 -10.03
N ALA A 112 -13.63 -29.72 -9.47
CA ALA A 112 -12.60 -30.57 -10.08
C ALA A 112 -12.00 -31.58 -9.07
N PRO A 113 -12.76 -32.63 -8.65
CA PRO A 113 -12.36 -33.52 -7.57
C PRO A 113 -10.97 -34.15 -7.76
N GLY A 114 -10.05 -33.86 -6.83
CA GLY A 114 -8.69 -34.40 -6.81
C GLY A 114 -7.69 -33.69 -7.72
N LEU A 115 -8.07 -32.54 -8.29
CA LEU A 115 -7.18 -31.67 -9.07
C LEU A 115 -6.63 -30.51 -8.22
N LEU A 116 -7.39 -30.05 -7.23
CA LEU A 116 -6.98 -29.03 -6.28
C LEU A 116 -6.47 -29.72 -5.01
N ASP A 117 -5.16 -29.65 -4.76
CA ASP A 117 -4.54 -30.10 -3.50
C ASP A 117 -4.47 -28.90 -2.54
N ALA A 118 -5.20 -28.97 -1.42
CA ALA A 118 -5.42 -27.95 -0.38
C ALA A 118 -4.69 -26.61 -0.63
N PRO A 119 -5.19 -25.77 -1.55
CA PRO A 119 -4.44 -24.62 -2.03
C PRO A 119 -4.31 -23.59 -0.91
N ALA A 120 -3.16 -22.91 -0.91
CA ALA A 120 -2.83 -21.90 0.09
C ALA A 120 -3.65 -20.61 -0.09
N ALA A 121 -3.92 -20.23 -1.34
CA ALA A 121 -4.67 -19.04 -1.69
C ALA A 121 -5.49 -19.26 -2.98
N PHE A 122 -6.53 -18.44 -3.16
CA PHE A 122 -7.40 -18.45 -4.34
C PHE A 122 -7.58 -17.02 -4.88
N THR A 123 -7.34 -16.83 -6.18
CA THR A 123 -7.71 -15.57 -6.86
C THR A 123 -8.67 -15.83 -8.00
N LEU A 124 -9.77 -15.06 -8.04
CA LEU A 124 -10.66 -14.98 -9.19
C LEU A 124 -10.30 -13.75 -10.04
N TRP A 125 -10.02 -13.96 -11.32
CA TRP A 125 -10.03 -12.86 -12.28
C TRP A 125 -10.93 -13.25 -13.45
N SER A 126 -11.94 -12.44 -13.75
CA SER A 126 -13.10 -12.83 -14.59
C SER A 126 -13.99 -13.91 -13.96
N ASP A 127 -15.21 -14.03 -14.46
CA ASP A 127 -16.24 -14.95 -13.99
C ASP A 127 -15.89 -16.45 -14.16
N GLN A 128 -14.77 -16.77 -14.83
CA GLN A 128 -14.42 -18.14 -15.18
C GLN A 128 -12.96 -18.52 -14.95
N ALA A 129 -12.11 -17.74 -14.26
CA ALA A 129 -10.71 -18.14 -14.08
C ALA A 129 -10.26 -18.05 -12.61
N LEU A 130 -9.71 -19.16 -12.10
CA LEU A 130 -9.24 -19.34 -10.74
C LEU A 130 -7.73 -19.63 -10.74
N LEU A 131 -6.96 -18.88 -9.95
CA LEU A 131 -5.56 -19.13 -9.68
C LEU A 131 -5.43 -19.83 -8.33
N THR A 132 -4.56 -20.83 -8.25
CA THR A 132 -4.30 -21.55 -7.00
C THR A 132 -2.80 -21.63 -6.74
N GLY A 133 -2.39 -21.41 -5.49
CA GLY A 133 -1.05 -21.75 -5.02
C GLY A 133 -0.87 -23.27 -4.92
N ASP A 134 0.21 -23.79 -5.49
CA ASP A 134 0.52 -25.22 -5.51
C ASP A 134 1.44 -25.58 -4.32
N ALA A 135 1.18 -26.70 -3.65
CA ALA A 135 1.98 -27.20 -2.52
C ALA A 135 3.46 -27.55 -2.85
N GLY A 136 3.88 -27.38 -4.10
CA GLY A 136 5.21 -27.69 -4.62
C GLY A 136 6.04 -26.48 -5.06
N GLY A 137 5.60 -25.24 -4.77
CA GLY A 137 6.28 -24.00 -5.18
C GLY A 137 5.89 -23.58 -6.59
N GLY A 138 4.73 -22.98 -6.76
CA GLY A 138 4.22 -22.54 -8.05
C GLY A 138 2.75 -22.19 -8.01
N VAL A 139 2.19 -21.87 -9.17
CA VAL A 139 0.76 -21.59 -9.32
C VAL A 139 0.15 -22.27 -10.53
N SER A 140 -1.13 -22.60 -10.41
CA SER A 140 -1.92 -23.22 -11.46
C SER A 140 -3.20 -22.43 -11.74
N LEU A 141 -3.44 -22.16 -13.02
CA LEU A 141 -4.60 -21.47 -13.54
C LEU A 141 -5.62 -22.50 -14.05
N TYR A 142 -6.85 -22.38 -13.53
CA TYR A 142 -8.00 -23.18 -13.93
C TYR A 142 -9.11 -22.31 -14.50
N ARG A 143 -9.81 -22.83 -15.51
CA ARG A 143 -10.97 -22.19 -16.11
C ARG A 143 -12.26 -22.93 -15.82
N ASP A 144 -13.32 -22.22 -15.46
CA ASP A 144 -14.65 -22.81 -15.33
C ASP A 144 -15.24 -23.08 -16.72
N ALA A 145 -15.45 -24.35 -17.03
CA ALA A 145 -16.07 -24.81 -18.28
C ALA A 145 -17.58 -25.08 -18.13
N GLY A 146 -18.21 -24.64 -17.04
CA GLY A 146 -19.63 -24.85 -16.72
C GLY A 146 -19.99 -26.25 -16.23
N ALA A 147 -19.05 -27.20 -16.32
CA ALA A 147 -19.15 -28.55 -15.76
C ALA A 147 -18.09 -28.83 -14.68
N GLY A 148 -17.28 -27.83 -14.34
CA GLY A 148 -16.12 -27.95 -13.47
C GLY A 148 -14.95 -27.10 -13.93
N LEU A 149 -13.92 -27.02 -13.08
CA LEU A 149 -12.67 -26.34 -13.37
C LEU A 149 -11.78 -27.21 -14.29
N VAL A 150 -11.16 -26.58 -15.29
CA VAL A 150 -10.25 -27.22 -16.26
C VAL A 150 -8.90 -26.54 -16.16
N HIS A 151 -7.85 -27.33 -15.94
CA HIS A 151 -6.47 -26.83 -15.94
C HIS A 151 -6.14 -26.16 -17.28
N ALA A 152 -5.61 -24.94 -17.24
CA ALA A 152 -5.26 -24.19 -18.43
C ALA A 152 -3.75 -23.89 -18.52
N ALA A 153 -3.09 -23.53 -17.40
CA ALA A 153 -1.66 -23.25 -17.36
C ALA A 153 -1.09 -23.44 -15.94
N SER A 154 0.23 -23.59 -15.84
CA SER A 154 0.95 -23.52 -14.57
C SER A 154 2.26 -22.76 -14.74
N LEU A 155 2.71 -22.12 -13.68
CA LEU A 155 4.04 -21.54 -13.55
C LEU A 155 4.73 -22.15 -12.33
N ALA A 156 5.95 -22.60 -12.52
CA ALA A 156 6.79 -23.08 -11.43
C ALA A 156 7.55 -21.91 -10.79
N ASP A 157 7.79 -22.06 -9.50
CA ASP A 157 8.72 -21.27 -8.71
C ASP A 157 10.17 -21.38 -9.22
N THR A 158 10.91 -20.29 -9.09
CA THR A 158 12.33 -20.18 -9.45
C THR A 158 12.98 -19.12 -8.55
N ALA A 159 14.30 -19.07 -8.45
CA ALA A 159 14.99 -18.06 -7.62
C ALA A 159 14.55 -16.60 -7.87
N ASP A 160 14.13 -16.28 -9.11
CA ASP A 160 13.74 -14.92 -9.54
C ASP A 160 12.20 -14.75 -9.64
N ARG A 161 11.43 -15.73 -9.13
CA ARG A 161 9.95 -15.72 -9.13
C ARG A 161 9.48 -16.20 -7.78
N TYR A 162 8.89 -15.32 -6.99
CA TYR A 162 8.47 -15.59 -5.62
C TYR A 162 7.12 -16.35 -5.60
N LEU A 163 7.10 -17.57 -6.12
CA LEU A 163 5.88 -18.35 -6.30
C LEU A 163 5.76 -19.51 -5.31
N ALA A 164 6.66 -19.64 -4.34
CA ALA A 164 6.52 -20.56 -3.22
C ALA A 164 5.71 -19.94 -2.08
N ASP A 165 4.95 -20.79 -1.37
CA ASP A 165 4.21 -20.44 -0.15
C ASP A 165 3.43 -19.11 -0.25
N ILE A 166 2.59 -19.00 -1.28
CA ILE A 166 1.75 -17.82 -1.51
C ILE A 166 0.87 -17.57 -0.28
N ALA A 167 1.04 -16.40 0.33
CA ALA A 167 0.26 -15.94 1.48
C ALA A 167 -1.08 -15.36 1.05
N ALA A 168 -1.06 -14.52 0.01
CA ALA A 168 -2.20 -13.76 -0.44
C ALA A 168 -2.05 -13.36 -1.91
N SER A 169 -3.15 -12.91 -2.49
CA SER A 169 -3.22 -12.54 -3.89
C SER A 169 -4.17 -11.38 -4.13
N ALA A 170 -3.83 -10.52 -5.09
CA ALA A 170 -4.65 -9.39 -5.49
C ALA A 170 -4.78 -9.28 -7.00
N VAL A 171 -5.86 -8.67 -7.49
CA VAL A 171 -6.14 -8.55 -8.92
C VAL A 171 -6.22 -7.08 -9.32
N LEU A 172 -5.39 -6.71 -10.29
CA LEU A 172 -5.41 -5.42 -10.97
C LEU A 172 -5.98 -5.57 -12.39
N PRO A 173 -6.61 -4.51 -12.94
CA PRO A 173 -6.97 -4.48 -14.35
C PRO A 173 -5.71 -4.56 -15.24
N GLY A 174 -5.78 -5.23 -16.38
CA GLY A 174 -4.64 -5.37 -17.31
C GLY A 174 -5.00 -5.05 -18.77
N SER A 175 -4.00 -4.71 -19.58
CA SER A 175 -4.17 -4.42 -21.01
C SER A 175 -4.49 -5.69 -21.82
N GLY A 176 -5.78 -6.08 -21.87
CA GLY A 176 -6.24 -7.28 -22.58
C GLY A 176 -6.31 -8.55 -21.73
N GLY A 177 -6.23 -8.41 -20.40
CA GLY A 177 -6.24 -9.49 -19.42
C GLY A 177 -6.35 -8.94 -17.99
N ALA A 178 -6.00 -9.75 -17.00
CA ALA A 178 -5.80 -9.28 -15.63
C ALA A 178 -4.33 -9.38 -15.27
N MET A 179 -3.90 -8.50 -14.36
CA MET A 179 -2.62 -8.60 -13.67
C MET A 179 -2.91 -9.15 -12.27
N ILE A 180 -2.26 -10.25 -11.90
CA ILE A 180 -2.50 -10.92 -10.62
C ILE A 180 -1.22 -10.83 -9.81
N ALA A 181 -1.26 -10.11 -8.70
CA ALA A 181 -0.17 -10.01 -7.76
C ALA A 181 -0.23 -11.18 -6.77
N LEU A 182 0.91 -11.80 -6.51
CA LEU A 182 1.06 -12.90 -5.57
C LEU A 182 2.16 -12.56 -4.58
N ALA A 183 1.84 -12.59 -3.29
CA ALA A 183 2.81 -12.34 -2.24
C ALA A 183 3.30 -13.67 -1.64
N SER A 184 4.61 -13.90 -1.63
CA SER A 184 5.22 -15.09 -1.01
C SER A 184 5.58 -14.84 0.45
N ALA A 185 5.09 -15.70 1.36
CA ALA A 185 5.38 -15.61 2.79
C ALA A 185 6.85 -15.90 3.12
N THR A 186 7.48 -16.81 2.39
CA THR A 186 8.81 -17.33 2.72
C THR A 186 9.92 -16.68 1.92
N GLU A 187 9.62 -16.23 0.71
CA GLU A 187 10.59 -15.61 -0.19
C GLU A 187 10.62 -14.07 -0.05
N ASN A 188 9.61 -13.49 0.60
CA ASN A 188 9.52 -12.05 0.89
C ASN A 188 9.48 -11.17 -0.36
N GLY A 189 8.76 -11.62 -1.38
CA GLY A 189 8.60 -10.88 -2.63
C GLY A 189 7.20 -11.01 -3.20
N VAL A 190 6.93 -10.17 -4.20
CA VAL A 190 5.69 -10.14 -4.97
C VAL A 190 5.99 -10.53 -6.41
N THR A 191 5.23 -11.45 -6.98
CA THR A 191 5.28 -11.74 -8.41
C THR A 191 3.97 -11.32 -9.07
N LEU A 192 4.07 -10.50 -10.10
CA LEU A 192 2.94 -10.03 -10.90
C LEU A 192 2.80 -10.88 -12.15
N LEU A 193 1.64 -11.50 -12.32
CA LEU A 193 1.33 -12.37 -13.44
C LEU A 193 0.39 -11.70 -14.42
N ALA A 194 0.74 -11.72 -15.71
CA ALA A 194 -0.19 -11.38 -16.77
C ALA A 194 -0.98 -12.62 -17.19
N ALA A 195 -2.30 -12.52 -17.12
CA ALA A 195 -3.19 -13.63 -17.47
C ALA A 195 -4.29 -13.19 -18.43
N THR A 196 -4.56 -14.01 -19.46
CA THR A 196 -5.61 -13.69 -20.46
C THR A 196 -6.83 -14.59 -20.29
N PRO A 197 -8.03 -14.12 -20.71
CA PRO A 197 -9.23 -14.98 -20.74
C PRO A 197 -9.09 -16.23 -21.62
N ALA A 198 -8.11 -16.25 -22.53
CA ALA A 198 -7.80 -17.43 -23.34
C ALA A 198 -7.13 -18.55 -22.53
N GLY A 199 -6.67 -18.29 -21.31
CA GLY A 199 -6.00 -19.24 -20.42
C GLY A 199 -4.48 -19.23 -20.53
N THR A 200 -3.88 -18.14 -21.03
CA THR A 200 -2.43 -17.95 -20.96
C THR A 200 -2.05 -17.35 -19.61
N LEU A 201 -0.90 -17.75 -19.08
CA LEU A 201 -0.32 -17.25 -17.84
C LEU A 201 1.17 -17.01 -18.06
N SER A 202 1.66 -15.82 -17.72
CA SER A 202 3.07 -15.43 -17.82
C SER A 202 3.44 -14.47 -16.69
N VAL A 203 4.71 -14.48 -16.28
CA VAL A 203 5.23 -13.47 -15.35
C VAL A 203 5.40 -12.15 -16.09
N ALA A 204 4.86 -11.07 -15.52
CA ALA A 204 5.10 -9.71 -15.99
C ALA A 204 6.35 -9.13 -15.29
N SER A 205 6.41 -9.24 -13.98
CA SER A 205 7.54 -8.79 -13.14
C SER A 205 7.56 -9.53 -11.80
N SER A 206 8.71 -9.49 -11.13
CA SER A 206 8.89 -9.89 -9.73
C SER A 206 9.54 -8.73 -8.99
N PHE A 207 9.22 -8.55 -7.72
CA PHE A 207 9.76 -7.48 -6.89
C PHE A 207 9.95 -7.98 -5.45
N GLY A 208 11.19 -8.08 -5.00
CA GLY A 208 11.60 -8.60 -3.70
C GLY A 208 12.80 -7.83 -3.17
N ALA A 209 13.56 -8.48 -2.29
CA ALA A 209 14.66 -7.82 -1.58
C ALA A 209 15.80 -7.34 -2.51
N ALA A 210 16.00 -8.00 -3.67
CA ALA A 210 16.99 -7.59 -4.66
C ALA A 210 16.57 -6.27 -5.34
N GLU A 211 15.27 -6.12 -5.61
CA GLU A 211 14.67 -4.91 -6.19
C GLU A 211 14.35 -3.84 -5.13
N GLY A 212 14.87 -3.98 -3.91
CA GLY A 212 14.73 -2.96 -2.86
C GLY A 212 13.44 -3.05 -2.03
N LEU A 213 12.67 -4.14 -2.10
CA LEU A 213 11.48 -4.32 -1.25
C LEU A 213 11.87 -4.58 0.23
N PRO A 214 11.57 -3.68 1.17
CA PRO A 214 11.93 -3.84 2.58
C PRO A 214 10.85 -4.60 3.37
N ALA A 215 10.30 -5.66 2.76
CA ALA A 215 9.24 -6.48 3.32
C ALA A 215 9.80 -7.80 3.88
N SER A 216 9.26 -8.25 5.01
CA SER A 216 9.57 -9.56 5.58
C SER A 216 8.30 -10.27 6.02
N THR A 217 8.15 -11.51 5.57
CA THR A 217 7.00 -12.38 5.81
C THR A 217 5.68 -11.69 5.45
N PRO A 218 5.45 -11.44 4.14
CA PRO A 218 4.15 -11.02 3.63
C PRO A 218 3.02 -11.92 4.15
N THR A 219 1.92 -11.31 4.57
CA THR A 219 0.72 -12.01 5.05
C THR A 219 -0.50 -11.69 4.22
N ASP A 220 -0.57 -10.50 3.65
CA ASP A 220 -1.73 -10.04 2.89
C ASP A 220 -1.31 -9.05 1.80
N ILE A 221 -2.11 -8.95 0.74
CA ILE A 221 -1.88 -8.00 -0.34
C ILE A 221 -3.22 -7.53 -0.90
N ALA A 222 -3.40 -6.21 -0.98
CA ALA A 222 -4.58 -5.59 -1.59
C ALA A 222 -4.19 -4.84 -2.87
N ALA A 223 -5.11 -4.78 -3.82
CA ALA A 223 -4.99 -4.01 -5.06
C ALA A 223 -5.92 -2.81 -5.00
N VAL A 224 -5.45 -1.64 -5.41
CA VAL A 224 -6.25 -0.42 -5.46
C VAL A 224 -5.84 0.46 -6.63
N THR A 225 -6.81 1.06 -7.31
CA THR A 225 -6.56 2.04 -8.37
C THR A 225 -6.85 3.43 -7.82
N HIS A 226 -5.96 4.39 -8.04
CA HIS A 226 -6.12 5.76 -7.59
C HIS A 226 -5.69 6.73 -8.68
N ALA A 227 -6.55 7.68 -9.04
CA ALA A 227 -6.33 8.62 -10.17
C ALA A 227 -5.86 7.93 -11.48
N GLY A 228 -6.31 6.69 -11.73
CA GLY A 228 -5.97 5.91 -12.92
C GLY A 228 -4.60 5.20 -12.88
N ARG A 229 -3.90 5.23 -11.74
CA ARG A 229 -2.69 4.44 -11.47
C ARG A 229 -3.03 3.27 -10.57
N ASP A 230 -2.41 2.13 -10.85
CA ASP A 230 -2.63 0.91 -10.09
C ASP A 230 -1.56 0.77 -9.00
N HIS A 231 -2.00 0.36 -7.81
CA HIS A 231 -1.14 0.18 -6.65
C HIS A 231 -1.42 -1.17 -5.99
N LEU A 232 -0.37 -1.75 -5.42
CA LEU A 232 -0.45 -2.91 -4.53
C LEU A 232 -0.04 -2.46 -3.14
N VAL A 233 -0.83 -2.85 -2.14
CA VAL A 233 -0.56 -2.63 -0.73
C VAL A 233 -0.16 -3.96 -0.11
N LEU A 234 1.11 -4.12 0.21
CA LEU A 234 1.67 -5.35 0.77
C LEU A 234 1.78 -5.24 2.29
N ALA A 235 1.05 -6.09 3.02
CA ALA A 235 1.17 -6.23 4.46
C ALA A 235 2.21 -7.29 4.83
N SER A 236 3.15 -6.92 5.70
CA SER A 236 4.27 -7.80 6.09
C SER A 236 4.45 -7.90 7.60
N SER A 237 4.24 -9.11 8.11
CA SER A 237 4.21 -9.38 9.55
C SER A 237 5.59 -9.44 10.20
N GLY A 238 6.63 -9.83 9.45
CA GLY A 238 8.00 -9.95 9.93
C GLY A 238 8.69 -8.58 10.05
N SER A 239 8.42 -7.68 9.09
CA SER A 239 8.88 -6.28 9.11
C SER A 239 7.95 -5.34 9.87
N SER A 240 6.71 -5.76 10.17
CA SER A 240 5.67 -4.90 10.78
C SER A 240 5.44 -3.64 9.96
N SER A 241 5.13 -3.82 8.67
CA SER A 241 5.06 -2.71 7.73
C SER A 241 4.07 -2.92 6.59
N LEU A 242 3.70 -1.80 5.96
CA LEU A 242 2.98 -1.72 4.71
C LEU A 242 3.92 -1.20 3.63
N SER A 243 4.08 -1.92 2.53
CA SER A 243 4.78 -1.42 1.32
C SER A 243 3.76 -1.11 0.23
N ILE A 244 3.90 0.04 -0.42
CA ILE A 244 3.12 0.39 -1.60
C ILE A 244 3.96 0.19 -2.85
N LEU A 245 3.49 -0.64 -3.77
CA LEU A 245 4.08 -0.79 -5.10
C LEU A 245 3.16 -0.11 -6.12
N THR A 246 3.67 0.83 -6.90
CA THR A 246 2.99 1.28 -8.12
C THR A 246 3.17 0.26 -9.22
N VAL A 247 2.14 0.04 -10.03
CA VAL A 247 2.14 -0.87 -11.17
C VAL A 247 1.87 -0.10 -12.45
N ASP A 248 2.80 -0.15 -13.39
CA ASP A 248 2.62 0.48 -14.70
C ASP A 248 1.72 -0.37 -15.64
N PRO A 249 1.22 0.18 -16.76
CA PRO A 249 0.37 -0.57 -17.69
C PRO A 249 1.04 -1.76 -18.39
N ALA A 250 2.37 -1.85 -18.38
CA ALA A 250 3.15 -2.97 -18.89
C ALA A 250 3.42 -4.05 -17.81
N GLY A 251 3.13 -3.74 -16.55
CA GLY A 251 3.35 -4.62 -15.40
C GLY A 251 4.67 -4.39 -14.67
N GLY A 252 5.39 -3.30 -14.94
CA GLY A 252 6.52 -2.89 -14.10
C GLY A 252 6.04 -2.50 -12.70
N MET A 253 6.77 -2.92 -11.68
CA MET A 253 6.51 -2.57 -10.28
C MET A 253 7.63 -1.65 -9.77
N LYS A 254 7.26 -0.60 -9.02
CA LYS A 254 8.20 0.28 -8.30
C LYS A 254 7.68 0.50 -6.89
N LEU A 255 8.56 0.50 -5.90
CA LEU A 255 8.21 0.88 -4.52
C LEU A 255 7.93 2.38 -4.47
N ALA A 256 6.74 2.75 -3.99
CA ALA A 256 6.29 4.13 -3.89
C ALA A 256 6.28 4.62 -2.44
N ASP A 257 6.03 3.73 -1.48
CA ASP A 257 6.03 4.08 -0.07
C ASP A 257 6.28 2.85 0.81
N HIS A 258 6.75 3.08 2.03
CA HIS A 258 6.91 2.06 3.05
C HIS A 258 6.66 2.64 4.43
N VAL A 259 5.59 2.18 5.07
CA VAL A 259 5.18 2.64 6.39
C VAL A 259 5.46 1.57 7.43
N LEU A 260 6.13 1.97 8.51
CA LEU A 260 6.43 1.14 9.66
C LEU A 260 5.33 1.22 10.72
N ASP A 261 5.21 0.14 11.49
CA ASP A 261 4.42 0.14 12.71
C ASP A 261 5.00 1.12 13.74
N SER A 262 4.11 1.88 14.36
CA SER A 262 4.40 2.79 15.44
C SER A 262 3.23 2.86 16.40
N THR A 263 3.40 3.60 17.51
CA THR A 263 2.27 3.84 18.43
C THR A 263 1.12 4.64 17.79
N ALA A 264 1.38 5.31 16.67
CA ALA A 264 0.37 6.02 15.90
C ALA A 264 -0.37 5.07 14.94
N THR A 265 0.35 4.24 14.18
CA THR A 265 -0.22 3.38 13.13
C THR A 265 -0.72 2.02 13.61
N ARG A 266 -0.20 1.50 14.72
CA ARG A 266 -0.73 0.35 15.48
C ARG A 266 -1.14 -0.87 14.65
N PHE A 267 -0.23 -1.34 13.82
CA PHE A 267 -0.41 -2.54 13.02
C PHE A 267 0.77 -3.51 13.18
N GLN A 268 1.38 -3.57 14.36
CA GLN A 268 2.55 -4.43 14.63
C GLN A 268 2.30 -5.84 14.12
N SER A 269 3.24 -6.42 13.38
CA SER A 269 3.04 -7.73 12.76
C SER A 269 1.71 -7.79 12.01
N VAL A 270 1.53 -6.83 11.09
CA VAL A 270 0.29 -6.64 10.31
C VAL A 270 -0.13 -7.98 9.72
N GLN A 271 -1.41 -8.30 9.86
CA GLN A 271 -1.98 -9.57 9.41
C GLN A 271 -2.89 -9.39 8.22
N SER A 272 -3.65 -8.30 8.20
CA SER A 272 -4.64 -8.04 7.16
C SER A 272 -4.61 -6.60 6.71
N VAL A 273 -4.80 -6.44 5.40
CA VAL A 273 -4.99 -5.17 4.73
C VAL A 273 -6.15 -5.29 3.74
N ASP A 274 -6.96 -4.25 3.64
CA ASP A 274 -7.94 -4.13 2.56
C ASP A 274 -7.86 -2.73 1.97
N ALA A 275 -8.22 -2.60 0.70
CA ALA A 275 -8.16 -1.34 -0.02
C ALA A 275 -9.36 -1.17 -0.95
N VAL A 276 -9.87 0.06 -1.06
CA VAL A 276 -11.03 0.36 -1.89
C VAL A 276 -10.89 1.72 -2.58
N THR A 277 -11.22 1.75 -3.87
CA THR A 277 -11.37 2.98 -4.64
C THR A 277 -12.82 3.49 -4.53
N LEU A 278 -13.00 4.74 -4.13
CA LEU A 278 -14.31 5.41 -4.00
C LEU A 278 -14.29 6.71 -4.78
N GLY A 279 -14.89 6.70 -5.98
CA GLY A 279 -14.73 7.80 -6.92
C GLY A 279 -13.27 7.91 -7.33
N ASP A 280 -12.66 9.08 -7.12
CA ASP A 280 -11.24 9.31 -7.42
C ASP A 280 -10.33 9.04 -6.21
N PHE A 281 -10.89 8.80 -5.02
CA PHE A 281 -10.14 8.54 -3.78
C PHE A 281 -9.83 7.06 -3.61
N ALA A 282 -8.74 6.76 -2.89
CA ALA A 282 -8.37 5.41 -2.52
C ALA A 282 -8.10 5.31 -1.02
N TYR A 283 -8.70 4.34 -0.36
CA TYR A 283 -8.56 4.10 1.07
C TYR A 283 -7.92 2.75 1.33
N VAL A 284 -7.11 2.70 2.38
CA VAL A 284 -6.41 1.50 2.82
C VAL A 284 -6.62 1.33 4.31
N ALA A 285 -7.03 0.16 4.76
CA ALA A 285 -7.16 -0.15 6.17
C ALA A 285 -6.26 -1.33 6.53
N ALA A 286 -5.55 -1.22 7.65
CA ALA A 286 -4.63 -2.24 8.11
C ALA A 286 -4.82 -2.55 9.59
N GLY A 287 -4.63 -3.81 9.96
CA GLY A 287 -4.70 -4.28 11.35
C GLY A 287 -3.66 -5.36 11.64
N GLY A 288 -3.14 -5.32 12.87
CA GLY A 288 -2.10 -6.23 13.34
C GLY A 288 -2.29 -6.67 14.79
N SER A 289 -1.17 -7.04 15.40
CA SER A 289 -1.07 -7.70 16.71
C SER A 289 -1.06 -6.77 17.92
N ASP A 290 -0.83 -5.46 17.77
CA ASP A 290 -0.70 -4.51 18.89
C ASP A 290 -2.01 -3.77 19.24
N GLY A 291 -3.15 -4.27 18.74
CA GLY A 291 -4.49 -3.91 19.20
C GLY A 291 -4.95 -2.56 18.67
N GLY A 292 -5.26 -2.52 17.38
CA GLY A 292 -5.82 -1.37 16.70
C GLY A 292 -6.05 -1.62 15.23
N VAL A 293 -6.74 -0.68 14.59
CA VAL A 293 -6.91 -0.60 13.14
C VAL A 293 -6.66 0.84 12.71
N THR A 294 -5.93 0.98 11.61
CA THR A 294 -5.61 2.27 11.04
C THR A 294 -6.18 2.39 9.64
N LEU A 295 -6.77 3.54 9.36
CA LEU A 295 -7.26 3.94 8.06
C LEU A 295 -6.31 4.99 7.47
N PHE A 296 -5.93 4.75 6.23
CA PHE A 296 -5.16 5.64 5.38
C PHE A 296 -5.99 6.03 4.17
N THR A 297 -5.64 7.18 3.57
CA THR A 297 -5.88 7.42 2.15
C THR A 297 -4.56 7.30 1.41
N LEU A 298 -4.63 6.91 0.14
CA LEU A 298 -3.50 6.94 -0.77
C LEU A 298 -3.51 8.25 -1.55
N LEU A 299 -2.34 8.83 -1.83
CA LEU A 299 -2.15 9.88 -2.83
C LEU A 299 -1.78 9.27 -4.19
N PRO A 300 -1.97 9.98 -5.33
CA PRO A 300 -1.75 9.42 -6.68
C PRO A 300 -0.33 8.93 -6.97
N ASP A 301 0.66 9.43 -6.23
CA ASP A 301 2.05 8.98 -6.28
C ASP A 301 2.28 7.66 -5.52
N GLY A 302 1.32 7.21 -4.72
CA GLY A 302 1.42 6.01 -3.88
C GLY A 302 1.77 6.29 -2.42
N ARG A 303 1.87 7.56 -1.99
CA ARG A 303 2.12 7.91 -0.59
C ARG A 303 0.90 7.62 0.27
N LEU A 304 1.07 6.87 1.36
CA LEU A 304 0.04 6.63 2.37
C LEU A 304 -0.07 7.81 3.33
N ILE A 305 -1.29 8.32 3.49
CA ILE A 305 -1.61 9.42 4.39
C ILE A 305 -2.49 8.90 5.51
N HIS A 306 -2.01 9.05 6.73
CA HIS A 306 -2.74 8.63 7.93
C HIS A 306 -3.97 9.51 8.16
N LEU A 307 -5.14 8.89 8.17
CA LEU A 307 -6.39 9.54 8.52
C LEU A 307 -6.71 9.36 10.00
N ALA A 308 -6.77 8.10 10.46
CA ALA A 308 -7.16 7.81 11.84
C ALA A 308 -6.76 6.41 12.27
N THR A 309 -6.60 6.25 13.59
CA THR A 309 -6.38 4.94 14.24
C THR A 309 -7.36 4.75 15.36
N VAL A 310 -8.03 3.60 15.39
CA VAL A 310 -8.87 3.16 16.51
C VAL A 310 -8.11 2.10 17.28
N THR A 311 -7.82 2.38 18.55
CA THR A 311 -7.14 1.45 19.45
C THR A 311 -8.13 0.49 20.09
N ASP A 312 -7.66 -0.72 20.39
CA ASP A 312 -8.44 -1.67 21.16
C ASP A 312 -8.78 -1.16 22.58
N THR A 313 -9.99 -1.47 23.03
CA THR A 313 -10.54 -1.16 24.36
C THR A 313 -11.42 -2.31 24.81
N ALA A 314 -11.80 -2.33 26.10
CA ALA A 314 -12.75 -3.32 26.61
C ALA A 314 -14.17 -3.26 25.98
N ALA A 315 -14.45 -2.26 25.14
CA ALA A 315 -15.71 -2.12 24.41
C ALA A 315 -15.62 -2.55 22.95
N THR A 316 -14.42 -2.92 22.46
CA THR A 316 -14.16 -3.38 21.09
C THR A 316 -13.67 -4.83 21.10
N THR A 317 -13.48 -5.39 19.91
CA THR A 317 -12.90 -6.74 19.72
C THR A 317 -11.72 -6.66 18.76
N LEU A 318 -10.77 -5.77 19.04
CA LEU A 318 -9.69 -5.39 18.11
C LEU A 318 -8.32 -5.93 18.53
N TYR A 319 -8.24 -6.73 19.60
CA TYR A 319 -6.98 -7.30 20.02
C TYR A 319 -6.49 -8.42 19.08
N ARG A 320 -5.38 -8.16 18.36
CA ARG A 320 -4.81 -9.02 17.30
C ARG A 320 -5.77 -9.23 16.14
N VAL A 321 -5.90 -8.20 15.32
CA VAL A 321 -6.75 -8.22 14.13
C VAL A 321 -6.37 -9.41 13.24
N SER A 322 -7.37 -10.17 12.82
CA SER A 322 -7.22 -11.29 11.88
C SER A 322 -7.60 -10.92 10.47
N SER A 323 -8.64 -10.09 10.30
CA SER A 323 -9.12 -9.67 8.99
C SER A 323 -9.84 -8.32 9.09
N VAL A 324 -9.61 -7.47 8.09
CA VAL A 324 -10.30 -6.22 7.85
C VAL A 324 -11.00 -6.31 6.49
N SER A 325 -12.25 -5.85 6.40
CA SER A 325 -12.94 -5.70 5.12
C SER A 325 -13.57 -4.31 5.01
N LEU A 326 -13.23 -3.60 3.93
CA LEU A 326 -13.69 -2.27 3.57
C LEU A 326 -14.90 -2.35 2.62
N PHE A 327 -15.94 -1.58 2.93
CA PHE A 327 -17.05 -1.40 2.01
C PHE A 327 -17.74 -0.06 2.22
N ALA A 328 -18.16 0.58 1.13
CA ALA A 328 -18.92 1.81 1.20
C ALA A 328 -20.43 1.56 1.29
N THR A 329 -21.09 2.36 2.11
CA THR A 329 -22.53 2.56 2.09
C THR A 329 -22.81 4.05 1.90
N SER A 330 -24.08 4.49 1.98
CA SER A 330 -24.46 5.86 1.57
C SER A 330 -23.81 6.93 2.45
N GLY A 331 -22.69 7.49 2.01
CA GLY A 331 -21.92 8.53 2.73
C GLY A 331 -21.03 7.98 3.84
N THR A 332 -20.78 6.66 3.90
CA THR A 332 -19.95 6.08 4.96
C THR A 332 -19.08 4.96 4.42
N LEU A 333 -17.78 5.06 4.66
CA LEU A 333 -16.83 3.96 4.52
C LEU A 333 -16.87 3.12 5.80
N ASN A 334 -17.19 1.84 5.65
CA ASN A 334 -17.30 0.90 6.76
C ASN A 334 -16.09 -0.03 6.76
N LEU A 335 -15.52 -0.24 7.94
CA LEU A 335 -14.47 -1.23 8.20
C LEU A 335 -15.09 -2.30 9.10
N ALA A 336 -15.34 -3.49 8.57
CA ALA A 336 -15.62 -4.64 9.41
C ALA A 336 -14.31 -5.28 9.82
N VAL A 337 -14.12 -5.51 11.12
CA VAL A 337 -12.87 -6.01 11.68
C VAL A 337 -13.15 -7.20 12.59
N THR A 338 -12.36 -8.25 12.40
CA THR A 338 -12.32 -9.40 13.28
C THR A 338 -10.96 -9.53 13.94
N SER A 339 -10.91 -10.24 15.08
CA SER A 339 -9.67 -10.50 15.78
C SER A 339 -9.52 -11.97 16.16
N GLN A 340 -8.27 -12.39 16.35
CA GLN A 340 -7.94 -13.76 16.68
C GLN A 340 -8.34 -14.13 18.11
N TRP A 341 -8.27 -13.17 19.05
CA TRP A 341 -8.36 -13.45 20.49
C TRP A 341 -9.65 -12.94 21.10
N GLU A 342 -10.21 -11.85 20.58
CA GLU A 342 -11.50 -11.33 21.00
C GLU A 342 -12.54 -11.70 19.95
N ALA A 343 -13.36 -12.69 20.28
CA ALA A 343 -14.40 -13.16 19.39
C ALA A 343 -15.44 -12.06 19.19
N GLY A 344 -15.64 -11.69 17.94
CA GLY A 344 -16.61 -10.67 17.56
C GLY A 344 -16.28 -10.02 16.24
N VAL A 345 -17.18 -9.15 15.80
CA VAL A 345 -16.98 -8.25 14.68
C VAL A 345 -17.15 -6.83 15.20
N THR A 346 -16.11 -6.01 15.09
CA THR A 346 -16.18 -4.56 15.33
C THR A 346 -16.33 -3.87 13.99
N ARG A 347 -17.37 -3.06 13.82
CA ARG A 347 -17.55 -2.18 12.66
C ARG A 347 -17.18 -0.76 13.02
N LEU A 348 -16.26 -0.20 12.25
CA LEU A 348 -15.91 1.22 12.30
C LEU A 348 -16.54 1.95 11.11
N ALA A 349 -16.88 3.22 11.30
CA ALA A 349 -17.46 4.08 10.29
C ALA A 349 -16.59 5.34 10.11
N TYR A 350 -16.31 5.67 8.86
CA TYR A 350 -15.65 6.91 8.45
C TYR A 350 -16.59 7.67 7.51
N ASP A 351 -16.80 8.96 7.77
CA ASP A 351 -17.70 9.80 6.96
C ASP A 351 -17.02 10.14 5.63
N ILE A 352 -17.73 9.85 4.54
CA ILE A 352 -17.33 10.15 3.16
C ILE A 352 -18.47 10.88 2.43
N GLY A 353 -19.37 11.52 3.20
CA GLY A 353 -20.56 12.19 2.67
C GLY A 353 -20.24 13.44 1.85
N ASN A 354 -19.07 14.05 2.07
CA ASN A 354 -18.62 15.27 1.41
C ASN A 354 -17.33 15.04 0.61
N LEU A 355 -17.11 13.88 -0.01
CA LEU A 355 -15.94 13.71 -0.87
C LEU A 355 -15.99 14.67 -2.06
N GLY A 356 -14.92 15.46 -2.22
CA GLY A 356 -14.69 16.35 -3.33
C GLY A 356 -14.01 15.64 -4.50
N ALA A 357 -12.87 16.18 -4.92
CA ALA A 357 -12.08 15.71 -6.05
C ALA A 357 -10.60 15.57 -5.71
N VAL A 358 -9.90 14.83 -6.56
CA VAL A 358 -8.44 14.69 -6.51
C VAL A 358 -7.84 15.50 -7.65
N PHE A 359 -7.05 16.51 -7.31
CA PHE A 359 -6.38 17.43 -8.22
C PHE A 359 -4.89 17.14 -8.21
N VAL A 360 -4.37 16.59 -9.31
CA VAL A 360 -2.93 16.51 -9.58
C VAL A 360 -2.59 17.70 -10.49
N MET A 361 -1.84 18.66 -9.96
CA MET A 361 -1.57 19.91 -10.67
C MET A 361 -0.54 19.71 -11.79
N GLU A 362 -0.69 20.48 -12.87
CA GLU A 362 0.36 20.73 -13.86
C GLU A 362 0.88 22.17 -13.74
N ASP A 363 2.10 22.44 -14.25
CA ASP A 363 2.71 23.79 -14.20
C ASP A 363 1.77 24.87 -14.77
N GLY A 364 1.42 25.84 -13.92
CA GLY A 364 0.53 26.95 -14.25
C GLY A 364 -0.94 26.77 -13.88
N ASP A 365 -1.32 25.65 -13.25
CA ASP A 365 -2.66 25.43 -12.73
C ASP A 365 -3.00 26.33 -11.53
N PRO A 366 -4.28 26.72 -11.34
CA PRO A 366 -4.66 27.71 -10.33
C PRO A 366 -4.69 27.21 -8.87
N GLY A 367 -4.34 25.94 -8.59
CA GLY A 367 -4.26 25.38 -7.24
C GLY A 367 -5.50 25.61 -6.35
N GLN A 368 -6.71 25.51 -6.91
CA GLN A 368 -7.96 25.76 -6.17
C GLN A 368 -8.78 24.47 -6.04
N GLY A 369 -9.08 24.09 -4.80
CA GLY A 369 -10.09 23.09 -4.48
C GLY A 369 -11.52 23.66 -4.50
N THR A 370 -12.40 22.95 -3.82
CA THR A 370 -13.85 23.08 -3.87
C THR A 370 -14.41 23.45 -2.49
N SER A 371 -15.62 22.98 -2.17
CA SER A 371 -16.23 23.13 -0.85
C SER A 371 -16.45 21.79 -0.14
N ASP A 372 -15.98 20.73 -0.78
CA ASP A 372 -16.05 19.33 -0.37
C ASP A 372 -14.61 18.89 -0.08
N ASP A 373 -14.41 17.75 0.60
CA ASP A 373 -13.10 17.28 1.05
C ASP A 373 -12.22 16.88 -0.15
N ASP A 374 -11.20 17.67 -0.47
CA ASP A 374 -10.36 17.51 -1.65
C ASP A 374 -8.97 16.93 -1.32
N GLN A 375 -8.34 16.33 -2.33
CA GLN A 375 -6.90 16.10 -2.37
C GLN A 375 -6.29 16.98 -3.44
N ILE A 376 -5.30 17.79 -3.08
CA ILE A 376 -4.58 18.65 -4.03
C ILE A 376 -3.10 18.35 -3.94
N ILE A 377 -2.51 17.94 -5.05
CA ILE A 377 -1.10 17.57 -5.17
C ILE A 377 -0.43 18.61 -6.05
N GLY A 378 0.49 19.37 -5.44
CA GLY A 378 1.34 20.34 -6.09
C GLY A 378 2.39 19.69 -7.00
N THR A 379 3.19 20.55 -7.60
CA THR A 379 4.23 20.22 -8.59
C THR A 379 5.61 20.32 -7.96
N ASP A 380 6.67 20.09 -8.74
CA ASP A 380 8.06 20.29 -8.27
C ASP A 380 8.55 21.73 -8.47
N VAL A 381 7.63 22.69 -8.61
CA VAL A 381 7.91 24.13 -8.64
C VAL A 381 7.01 24.86 -7.66
N GLY A 382 7.41 26.06 -7.24
CA GLY A 382 6.64 26.81 -6.24
C GLY A 382 5.21 27.13 -6.67
N ASP A 383 4.26 26.57 -5.92
CA ASP A 383 2.82 26.62 -6.13
C ASP A 383 2.10 27.55 -5.14
N THR A 384 0.85 27.87 -5.48
CA THR A 384 -0.09 28.50 -4.55
C THR A 384 -1.35 27.66 -4.50
N ILE A 385 -1.52 26.93 -3.41
CA ILE A 385 -2.57 25.93 -3.22
C ILE A 385 -3.58 26.43 -2.20
N SER A 386 -4.86 26.27 -2.51
CA SER A 386 -6.00 26.61 -1.64
C SER A 386 -7.00 25.47 -1.64
N GLY A 387 -7.24 24.83 -0.50
CA GLY A 387 -8.23 23.75 -0.32
C GLY A 387 -9.67 24.26 -0.48
N GLY A 388 -10.05 25.24 0.34
CA GLY A 388 -11.31 25.95 0.18
C GLY A 388 -12.24 25.76 1.38
N SER A 389 -13.17 24.83 1.32
CA SER A 389 -13.91 24.36 2.50
C SER A 389 -14.00 22.85 2.41
N GLY A 390 -14.20 22.18 3.54
CA GLY A 390 -14.01 20.72 3.58
C GLY A 390 -12.74 20.41 4.35
N ASP A 391 -12.57 19.15 4.74
CA ASP A 391 -11.34 18.66 5.37
C ASP A 391 -10.35 18.28 4.26
N ASP A 392 -9.50 19.22 3.83
CA ASP A 392 -8.66 19.07 2.64
C ASP A 392 -7.29 18.45 2.93
N ILE A 393 -6.73 17.70 1.98
CA ILE A 393 -5.34 17.23 2.01
C ILE A 393 -4.56 17.94 0.91
N LEU A 394 -3.55 18.72 1.32
CA LEU A 394 -2.75 19.55 0.43
C LEU A 394 -1.29 19.08 0.48
N SER A 395 -0.79 18.52 -0.63
CA SER A 395 0.61 18.14 -0.80
C SER A 395 1.33 19.22 -1.60
N ASP A 396 2.47 19.69 -1.10
CA ASP A 396 3.28 20.76 -1.69
C ASP A 396 4.04 20.32 -2.95
N GLY A 397 4.70 19.16 -2.90
CA GLY A 397 5.74 18.83 -3.88
C GLY A 397 7.05 19.55 -3.54
N ALA A 398 7.95 19.72 -4.51
CA ALA A 398 9.16 20.51 -4.32
C ALA A 398 8.93 21.97 -4.76
N GLY A 399 9.75 22.89 -4.27
CA GLY A 399 9.63 24.30 -4.60
C GLY A 399 9.40 25.15 -3.37
N SER A 400 8.97 26.39 -3.59
CA SER A 400 8.62 27.29 -2.48
C SER A 400 7.15 27.56 -2.56
N ASP A 401 6.41 26.88 -1.68
CA ASP A 401 4.98 26.70 -1.80
C ASP A 401 4.21 27.57 -0.81
N VAL A 402 3.00 27.94 -1.20
CA VAL A 402 2.07 28.69 -0.36
C VAL A 402 0.75 27.95 -0.27
N LEU A 403 0.50 27.33 0.88
CA LEU A 403 -0.68 26.52 1.14
C LEU A 403 -1.69 27.25 2.03
N THR A 404 -2.97 27.15 1.67
CA THR A 404 -4.11 27.69 2.42
C THR A 404 -5.15 26.58 2.57
N GLY A 405 -5.45 26.17 3.79
CA GLY A 405 -6.43 25.11 4.05
C GLY A 405 -7.84 25.57 3.69
N GLY A 406 -8.21 26.78 4.12
CA GLY A 406 -9.60 27.23 3.98
C GLY A 406 -10.42 26.77 5.19
N PHE A 407 -11.71 26.47 5.08
CA PHE A 407 -12.52 26.04 6.22
C PHE A 407 -12.59 24.53 6.37
N GLY A 408 -11.99 23.99 7.41
CA GLY A 408 -12.07 22.57 7.70
C GLY A 408 -11.01 22.18 8.69
N ALA A 409 -10.83 20.88 8.90
CA ALA A 409 -9.63 20.32 9.49
C ALA A 409 -8.72 19.83 8.38
N ASP A 410 -7.77 20.69 8.00
CA ASP A 410 -6.95 20.47 6.83
C ASP A 410 -5.65 19.75 7.20
N LEU A 411 -5.09 18.99 6.26
CA LEU A 411 -3.81 18.31 6.39
C LEU A 411 -2.83 18.85 5.33
N PHE A 412 -1.77 19.49 5.81
CA PHE A 412 -0.68 19.97 4.96
C PHE A 412 0.44 18.93 4.93
N VAL A 413 0.68 18.32 3.77
CA VAL A 413 1.67 17.27 3.55
C VAL A 413 2.89 17.91 2.89
N PHE A 414 4.05 17.81 3.54
CA PHE A 414 5.28 18.41 3.04
C PHE A 414 6.23 17.35 2.46
N ALA A 415 6.90 17.72 1.37
CA ALA A 415 8.09 17.07 0.85
C ALA A 415 9.33 17.52 1.63
N ALA A 416 10.47 16.90 1.36
CA ALA A 416 11.77 17.32 1.89
C ALA A 416 12.66 17.72 0.71
N ASP A 417 12.88 19.02 0.52
CA ASP A 417 13.67 19.57 -0.59
C ASP A 417 14.62 20.71 -0.17
N GLY A 418 14.64 21.07 1.11
CA GLY A 418 15.45 22.15 1.68
C GLY A 418 15.03 23.56 1.25
N VAL A 419 13.87 23.71 0.65
CA VAL A 419 13.25 24.99 0.29
C VAL A 419 12.23 25.36 1.38
N ALA A 420 11.83 26.64 1.41
CA ALA A 420 10.98 27.15 2.47
C ALA A 420 9.54 27.35 1.98
N ASP A 421 8.59 26.81 2.74
CA ASP A 421 7.15 26.83 2.43
C ASP A 421 6.34 27.62 3.44
N GLN A 422 5.11 27.94 3.06
CA GLN A 422 4.22 28.79 3.83
C GLN A 422 2.84 28.15 4.01
N VAL A 423 2.34 28.16 5.26
CA VAL A 423 0.93 27.89 5.57
C VAL A 423 0.28 29.19 6.02
N THR A 424 -0.80 29.61 5.35
CA THR A 424 -1.34 30.97 5.54
C THR A 424 -2.46 31.11 6.56
N ASP A 425 -3.15 30.02 6.91
CA ASP A 425 -4.34 30.07 7.77
C ASP A 425 -4.49 28.90 8.76
N TYR A 426 -3.38 28.41 9.29
CA TYR A 426 -3.35 27.26 10.20
C TYR A 426 -4.26 27.46 11.44
N ARG A 427 -5.10 26.47 11.74
CA ARG A 427 -5.95 26.40 12.92
C ARG A 427 -5.44 25.36 13.91
N LYS A 428 -4.85 25.86 14.99
CA LYS A 428 -4.36 25.05 16.10
C LYS A 428 -5.44 24.11 16.65
N GLY A 429 -5.10 22.83 16.74
CA GLY A 429 -5.98 21.78 17.29
C GLY A 429 -7.11 21.36 16.35
N GLN A 430 -7.07 21.82 15.11
CA GLN A 430 -7.99 21.44 14.03
C GLN A 430 -7.18 20.93 12.83
N ASP A 431 -6.21 21.72 12.36
CA ASP A 431 -5.37 21.37 11.21
C ASP A 431 -4.12 20.60 11.66
N ARG A 432 -3.58 19.78 10.76
CA ARG A 432 -2.36 18.99 10.98
C ARG A 432 -1.33 19.25 9.89
N LEU A 433 -0.09 18.92 10.21
CA LEU A 433 0.98 18.79 9.23
C LEU A 433 1.38 17.31 9.11
N ASP A 434 1.86 16.92 7.94
CA ASP A 434 2.56 15.65 7.74
C ASP A 434 3.99 15.98 7.29
N LEU A 435 4.93 15.88 8.23
CA LEU A 435 6.36 16.08 7.99
C LEU A 435 7.13 14.74 7.96
N SER A 436 6.43 13.63 7.78
CA SER A 436 7.04 12.30 7.85
C SER A 436 7.95 11.98 6.65
N ALA A 437 7.97 12.83 5.61
CA ALA A 437 8.97 12.76 4.54
C ALA A 437 10.32 13.39 4.97
N TRP A 438 10.37 14.13 6.08
CA TRP A 438 11.60 14.76 6.54
C TRP A 438 12.51 13.76 7.23
N ASP A 439 13.60 13.43 6.56
CA ASP A 439 14.51 12.38 6.96
C ASP A 439 15.05 12.54 8.39
N PHE A 440 14.92 11.48 9.19
CA PHE A 440 15.30 11.41 10.62
C PHE A 440 14.51 12.31 11.58
N LEU A 441 13.40 12.90 11.14
CA LEU A 441 12.44 13.53 12.03
C LEU A 441 11.48 12.48 12.59
N THR A 442 11.73 12.02 13.83
CA THR A 442 10.94 10.95 14.48
C THR A 442 10.20 11.44 15.72
N ASP A 443 10.51 12.63 16.21
CA ASP A 443 9.80 13.25 17.32
C ASP A 443 9.76 14.78 17.17
N VAL A 444 8.60 15.36 17.49
CA VAL A 444 8.36 16.80 17.42
C VAL A 444 9.34 17.61 18.26
N SER A 445 9.95 17.03 19.30
CA SER A 445 10.98 17.72 20.10
C SER A 445 12.28 18.00 19.35
N GLN A 446 12.48 17.39 18.18
CA GLN A 446 13.60 17.70 17.28
C GLN A 446 13.36 18.98 16.47
N LEU A 447 12.10 19.41 16.31
CA LEU A 447 11.76 20.63 15.60
C LEU A 447 12.18 21.86 16.42
N THR A 448 12.83 22.80 15.74
CA THR A 448 12.99 24.15 16.29
C THR A 448 11.75 24.97 15.92
N VAL A 449 10.95 25.32 16.92
CA VAL A 449 9.76 26.16 16.76
C VAL A 449 10.06 27.57 17.26
N THR A 450 10.09 28.53 16.34
CA THR A 450 10.34 29.95 16.64
C THR A 450 9.04 30.74 16.51
N PRO A 451 8.44 31.20 17.63
CA PRO A 451 7.20 31.99 17.58
C PRO A 451 7.37 33.28 16.78
N THR A 452 6.40 33.58 15.92
CA THR A 452 6.26 34.88 15.22
C THR A 452 5.15 35.70 15.87
N ALA A 453 4.78 36.86 15.30
CA ALA A 453 3.69 37.67 15.85
C ALA A 453 2.31 37.02 15.67
N ASN A 454 2.15 36.19 14.65
CA ASN A 454 0.90 35.63 14.13
C ASN A 454 1.02 34.13 13.79
N GLY A 455 2.00 33.43 14.35
CA GLY A 455 2.20 32.00 14.15
C GLY A 455 3.58 31.55 14.61
N ALA A 456 4.28 30.75 13.81
CA ALA A 456 5.64 30.29 14.09
C ALA A 456 6.41 29.92 12.81
N ILE A 457 7.74 29.88 12.91
CA ILE A 457 8.61 29.23 11.94
C ILE A 457 9.03 27.89 12.54
N LEU A 458 8.76 26.80 11.82
CA LEU A 458 9.24 25.46 12.12
C LEU A 458 10.47 25.22 11.28
N SER A 459 11.52 24.66 11.87
CA SER A 459 12.71 24.29 11.12
C SER A 459 13.34 23.01 11.65
N PHE A 460 13.85 22.19 10.73
CA PHE A 460 14.62 21.01 11.02
C PHE A 460 15.68 20.82 9.94
N ARG A 461 16.96 20.89 10.32
CA ARG A 461 18.08 20.91 9.37
C ARG A 461 17.94 22.10 8.38
N ASP A 462 17.86 21.81 7.09
CA ASP A 462 17.66 22.73 5.98
C ASP A 462 16.18 23.04 5.69
N GLU A 463 15.26 22.21 6.17
CA GLU A 463 13.81 22.41 6.00
C GLU A 463 13.26 23.55 6.86
N VAL A 464 12.37 24.36 6.28
CA VAL A 464 11.73 25.51 6.94
C VAL A 464 10.28 25.66 6.50
N ILE A 465 9.34 25.72 7.47
CA ILE A 465 7.94 26.09 7.22
C ILE A 465 7.59 27.36 8.00
N GLU A 466 7.08 28.37 7.32
CA GLU A 466 6.50 29.56 7.93
C GLU A 466 4.98 29.42 8.07
N ILE A 467 4.50 29.33 9.32
CA ILE A 467 3.08 29.18 9.64
C ILE A 467 2.52 30.52 10.09
N THR A 468 1.47 30.96 9.41
CA THR A 468 0.53 31.98 9.88
C THR A 468 -0.76 31.32 10.36
N THR A 469 -1.25 31.71 11.53
CA THR A 469 -2.50 31.20 12.09
C THR A 469 -3.70 31.98 11.60
N PHE A 470 -4.83 31.29 11.47
CA PHE A 470 -6.11 31.91 11.11
C PHE A 470 -6.55 33.02 12.09
N ASP A 471 -6.30 32.82 13.39
CA ASP A 471 -6.70 33.76 14.44
C ASP A 471 -5.65 34.86 14.72
N GLY A 472 -4.51 34.80 14.03
CA GLY A 472 -3.38 35.72 14.20
C GLY A 472 -2.66 35.58 15.54
N ALA A 473 -2.85 34.48 16.27
CA ALA A 473 -2.11 34.19 17.49
C ALA A 473 -0.74 33.55 17.21
N PRO A 474 0.27 33.78 18.06
CA PRO A 474 1.55 33.08 17.97
C PRO A 474 1.41 31.59 18.31
N LEU A 475 2.26 30.76 17.69
CA LEU A 475 2.43 29.34 18.02
C LEU A 475 3.77 29.11 18.72
N SER A 476 3.84 28.06 19.51
CA SER A 476 5.00 27.62 20.28
C SER A 476 5.17 26.11 20.16
N ALA A 477 6.32 25.57 20.59
CA ALA A 477 6.56 24.13 20.57
C ALA A 477 5.52 23.30 21.35
N ALA A 478 4.83 23.90 22.34
CA ALA A 478 3.79 23.21 23.11
C ALA A 478 2.46 23.07 22.34
N ASP A 479 2.33 23.70 21.18
CA ASP A 479 1.13 23.70 20.36
C ASP A 479 1.14 22.58 19.31
N PHE A 480 2.22 21.80 19.25
CA PHE A 480 2.40 20.67 18.35
C PHE A 480 2.69 19.39 19.12
N THR A 481 2.05 18.30 18.71
CA THR A 481 2.31 16.94 19.18
C THR A 481 2.71 16.05 18.01
N ASN A 482 3.24 14.84 18.29
CA ASN A 482 3.50 13.88 17.20
C ASN A 482 2.22 13.54 16.42
N ALA A 483 1.05 13.49 17.08
CA ALA A 483 -0.23 13.27 16.39
C ALA A 483 -0.66 14.43 15.47
N ASP A 484 -0.05 15.61 15.62
CA ASP A 484 -0.33 16.77 14.78
C ASP A 484 0.66 16.89 13.59
N ILE A 485 1.79 16.17 13.62
CA ILE A 485 2.94 16.37 12.69
C ILE A 485 3.49 15.07 12.09
N LEU A 486 3.64 14.02 12.89
CA LEU A 486 4.33 12.76 12.58
C LEU A 486 3.38 11.59 12.84
N ASN A 487 2.45 11.38 11.91
CA ASN A 487 1.39 10.37 12.03
C ASN A 487 1.77 9.00 11.45
N VAL A 488 2.91 8.94 10.76
CA VAL A 488 3.41 7.80 10.00
C VAL A 488 4.91 7.75 10.18
N ASP A 489 5.45 6.58 10.50
CA ASP A 489 6.90 6.36 10.57
C ASP A 489 7.38 5.76 9.25
N ARG A 490 8.40 6.36 8.66
CA ARG A 490 9.03 5.93 7.41
C ARG A 490 10.51 5.66 7.62
N PRO A 491 11.09 4.65 6.97
CA PRO A 491 12.54 4.48 6.98
C PRO A 491 13.21 5.58 6.16
N SER A 492 14.40 6.02 6.57
CA SER A 492 15.24 6.99 5.82
C SER A 492 15.90 6.40 4.56
N PHE A 493 15.33 5.33 4.00
CA PHE A 493 15.79 4.67 2.77
C PHE A 493 14.64 4.47 1.78
N LEU A 494 13.51 5.18 1.97
CA LEU A 494 12.45 5.15 0.96
C LEU A 494 13.02 5.48 -0.42
N PRO A 495 12.44 4.90 -1.49
CA PRO A 495 12.85 5.14 -2.86
C PRO A 495 12.42 6.56 -3.27
N ILE A 496 13.16 7.54 -2.77
CA ILE A 496 13.08 8.91 -3.22
C ILE A 496 14.00 9.03 -4.43
N ASP A 497 13.45 9.41 -5.57
CA ASP A 497 14.23 9.76 -6.74
C ASP A 497 14.97 11.07 -6.41
N GLN A 498 16.29 11.02 -6.33
CA GLN A 498 17.14 12.15 -5.98
C GLN A 498 17.76 12.75 -7.23
N THR A 499 17.94 14.07 -7.25
CA THR A 499 18.85 14.72 -8.21
C THR A 499 20.06 15.28 -7.46
N LEU A 500 21.18 14.58 -7.54
CA LEU A 500 22.43 14.95 -6.88
C LEU A 500 23.41 15.56 -7.87
N LYS A 501 24.06 16.68 -7.48
CA LYS A 501 25.05 17.36 -8.32
C LYS A 501 26.29 17.72 -7.51
N GLY A 502 27.44 17.22 -7.95
CA GLY A 502 28.76 17.56 -7.44
C GLY A 502 29.17 18.98 -7.81
N GLY A 503 30.21 19.45 -7.14
CA GLY A 503 30.86 20.74 -7.38
C GLY A 503 32.07 20.60 -8.30
N PRO A 504 33.06 21.50 -8.16
CA PRO A 504 34.27 21.49 -8.98
C PRO A 504 35.45 20.71 -8.33
N LEU A 505 35.18 19.86 -7.34
CA LEU A 505 36.17 19.11 -6.57
C LEU A 505 35.72 17.64 -6.51
N GLY A 506 36.62 16.75 -6.11
CA GLY A 506 36.26 15.36 -5.84
C GLY A 506 35.17 15.23 -4.78
N ASP A 507 34.02 14.70 -5.17
CA ASP A 507 32.81 14.54 -4.36
C ASP A 507 32.49 13.06 -4.07
N PHE A 508 31.67 12.87 -3.04
CA PHE A 508 31.07 11.58 -2.71
C PHE A 508 29.56 11.76 -2.76
N LEU A 509 28.94 11.23 -3.82
CA LEU A 509 27.52 11.31 -4.08
C LEU A 509 26.95 9.89 -4.01
N LYS A 510 25.89 9.74 -3.22
CA LYS A 510 25.22 8.45 -3.06
C LYS A 510 23.72 8.67 -3.10
N GLY A 511 23.07 8.00 -4.04
CA GLY A 511 21.63 7.88 -4.16
C GLY A 511 20.99 7.06 -3.03
N GLY A 512 19.70 6.79 -3.21
CA GLY A 512 18.81 6.14 -2.29
C GLY A 512 18.37 4.77 -2.79
N ALA A 513 17.06 4.52 -2.67
CA ALA A 513 16.44 3.33 -3.24
C ALA A 513 15.53 3.67 -4.45
N GLY A 514 15.56 4.94 -4.89
CA GLY A 514 14.76 5.47 -5.98
C GLY A 514 15.56 5.55 -7.27
N ASP A 515 14.91 5.97 -8.35
CA ASP A 515 15.56 6.15 -9.65
C ASP A 515 16.30 7.50 -9.65
N ASP A 516 17.57 7.48 -9.28
CA ASP A 516 18.34 8.69 -8.99
C ASP A 516 19.02 9.27 -10.24
N VAL A 517 19.23 10.58 -10.24
CA VAL A 517 20.06 11.30 -11.21
C VAL A 517 21.25 11.90 -10.50
N ILE A 518 22.44 11.34 -10.70
CA ILE A 518 23.68 11.74 -10.03
C ILE A 518 24.69 12.28 -11.06
N GLN A 519 25.12 13.53 -10.89
CA GLN A 519 26.12 14.18 -11.76
C GLN A 519 27.34 14.60 -10.95
N GLY A 520 28.52 14.07 -11.24
CA GLY A 520 29.79 14.40 -10.58
C GLY A 520 30.29 15.82 -10.90
N ASN A 521 30.15 16.23 -12.17
CA ASN A 521 30.67 17.49 -12.73
C ASN A 521 32.20 17.51 -12.87
N ASP A 522 32.92 18.48 -12.28
CA ASP A 522 34.38 18.50 -12.40
C ASP A 522 34.96 17.88 -11.12
N GLY A 523 35.89 16.94 -11.23
CA GLY A 523 36.34 16.29 -10.00
C GLY A 523 37.12 15.02 -10.21
N ALA A 524 37.03 14.17 -9.22
CA ALA A 524 37.47 12.79 -9.26
C ALA A 524 36.55 12.14 -8.23
N ASP A 525 35.38 11.75 -8.72
CA ASP A 525 34.18 11.63 -7.93
C ASP A 525 33.88 10.16 -7.62
N PHE A 526 33.12 9.95 -6.55
CA PHE A 526 32.55 8.65 -6.22
C PHE A 526 31.03 8.77 -6.28
N LEU A 527 30.43 8.10 -7.26
CA LEU A 527 29.00 8.10 -7.54
C LEU A 527 28.45 6.69 -7.30
N PHE A 528 27.43 6.59 -6.46
CA PHE A 528 26.75 5.34 -6.13
C PHE A 528 25.24 5.52 -6.33
N GLY A 529 24.62 4.80 -7.25
CA GLY A 529 23.17 4.83 -7.46
C GLY A 529 22.40 4.15 -6.33
N ALA A 530 22.84 2.93 -6.00
CA ALA A 530 22.35 2.05 -4.94
C ALA A 530 21.18 1.15 -5.34
N PHE A 531 19.91 1.49 -5.10
CA PHE A 531 18.80 0.72 -5.68
C PHE A 531 17.96 1.64 -6.56
N GLY A 532 17.40 1.13 -7.63
CA GLY A 532 16.60 1.92 -8.56
C GLY A 532 17.17 1.82 -9.97
N ALA A 533 16.48 2.40 -10.94
CA ALA A 533 17.03 2.59 -12.29
C ALA A 533 17.72 3.95 -12.37
N ASP A 534 19.00 3.98 -12.06
CA ASP A 534 19.76 5.20 -11.83
C ASP A 534 20.39 5.77 -13.11
N ILE A 535 20.63 7.08 -13.11
CA ILE A 535 21.38 7.80 -14.15
C ILE A 535 22.59 8.47 -13.52
N LEU A 536 23.78 7.91 -13.75
CA LEU A 536 25.05 8.41 -13.23
C LEU A 536 25.90 9.01 -14.36
N SER A 537 26.40 10.24 -14.18
CA SER A 537 27.37 10.88 -15.09
C SER A 537 28.56 11.40 -14.29
N GLY A 538 29.76 10.87 -14.58
CA GLY A 538 31.01 11.24 -13.90
C GLY A 538 31.40 12.69 -14.18
N GLY A 539 31.46 13.06 -15.46
CA GLY A 539 31.84 14.38 -15.92
C GLY A 539 33.33 14.49 -16.27
N ASP A 540 33.97 15.59 -15.87
CA ASP A 540 35.41 15.79 -16.06
C ASP A 540 36.16 15.23 -14.85
N GLY A 541 36.87 14.12 -14.97
CA GLY A 541 37.48 13.54 -13.78
C GLY A 541 38.01 12.15 -13.96
N ALA A 542 38.73 11.62 -12.97
CA ALA A 542 38.92 10.16 -12.94
C ALA A 542 37.95 9.61 -11.91
N ASP A 543 36.79 9.20 -12.39
CA ASP A 543 35.61 8.96 -11.56
C ASP A 543 35.42 7.48 -11.27
N THR A 544 34.69 7.21 -10.20
CA THR A 544 34.25 5.87 -9.82
C THR A 544 32.73 5.85 -9.74
N LEU A 545 32.11 5.09 -10.64
CA LEU A 545 30.65 4.95 -10.74
C LEU A 545 30.27 3.50 -10.38
N ASP A 546 29.22 3.35 -9.58
CA ASP A 546 28.61 2.07 -9.19
C ASP A 546 27.09 2.24 -9.26
N GLY A 547 26.44 1.59 -10.23
CA GLY A 547 25.01 1.71 -10.46
C GLY A 547 24.25 1.11 -9.29
N GLY A 548 24.51 -0.16 -9.00
CA GLY A 548 23.97 -0.84 -7.84
C GLY A 548 23.00 -1.93 -8.25
N ALA A 549 21.76 -1.88 -7.79
CA ALA A 549 20.72 -2.85 -8.18
C ALA A 549 19.60 -2.13 -8.94
N GLY A 550 19.27 -2.63 -10.12
CA GLY A 550 18.31 -2.03 -11.04
C GLY A 550 18.93 -1.84 -12.42
N ASN A 551 18.16 -1.29 -13.36
CA ASN A 551 18.63 -1.14 -14.73
C ASN A 551 19.18 0.27 -14.92
N ASP A 552 20.50 0.41 -14.79
CA ASP A 552 21.14 1.69 -14.65
C ASP A 552 21.67 2.24 -15.99
N THR A 553 21.83 3.56 -16.07
CA THR A 553 22.54 4.25 -17.15
C THR A 553 23.75 4.98 -16.59
N LEU A 554 24.95 4.51 -16.93
CA LEU A 554 26.21 5.02 -16.40
C LEU A 554 27.07 5.62 -17.51
N GLN A 555 27.52 6.86 -17.31
CA GLN A 555 28.38 7.58 -18.24
C GLN A 555 29.64 8.08 -17.53
N GLY A 556 30.81 7.55 -17.91
CA GLY A 556 32.11 7.97 -17.38
C GLY A 556 32.55 9.36 -17.86
N ASP A 557 32.07 9.77 -19.05
CA ASP A 557 32.39 11.04 -19.69
C ASP A 557 33.88 11.22 -20.04
N ALA A 558 34.70 11.95 -19.27
CA ALA A 558 36.05 12.33 -19.69
C ALA A 558 37.12 11.91 -18.69
N ALA A 559 38.23 11.42 -19.22
CA ALA A 559 39.39 10.85 -18.53
C ALA A 559 39.23 9.35 -18.23
N ASN A 560 39.86 8.83 -17.18
CA ASN A 560 40.01 7.38 -17.02
C ASN A 560 39.15 6.92 -15.84
N ASP A 561 38.02 6.29 -16.17
CA ASP A 561 36.99 6.02 -15.18
C ASP A 561 36.95 4.54 -14.76
N SER A 562 36.37 4.30 -13.58
CA SER A 562 36.08 2.97 -13.07
C SER A 562 34.58 2.83 -12.90
N ILE A 563 33.94 2.02 -13.72
CA ILE A 563 32.48 1.91 -13.77
C ILE A 563 32.07 0.47 -13.45
N ALA A 564 31.16 0.29 -12.51
CA ALA A 564 30.45 -0.96 -12.26
C ALA A 564 28.96 -0.75 -12.54
N GLY A 565 28.38 -1.58 -13.41
CA GLY A 565 26.93 -1.54 -13.67
C GLY A 565 26.18 -1.98 -12.42
N GLY A 566 26.28 -3.28 -12.12
CA GLY A 566 25.76 -3.82 -10.87
C GLY A 566 24.92 -5.06 -11.14
N GLU A 567 23.80 -5.19 -10.43
CA GLU A 567 22.76 -6.18 -10.71
C GLU A 567 21.68 -5.54 -11.59
N GLY A 568 21.46 -6.04 -12.80
CA GLY A 568 20.42 -5.51 -13.69
C GLY A 568 20.81 -5.58 -15.15
N ASP A 569 19.98 -5.02 -16.02
CA ASP A 569 20.28 -4.82 -17.43
C ASP A 569 20.81 -3.39 -17.64
N ASP A 570 22.13 -3.17 -17.51
CA ASP A 570 22.70 -1.81 -17.49
C ASP A 570 23.10 -1.28 -18.88
N LEU A 571 23.11 0.04 -19.01
CA LEU A 571 23.69 0.77 -20.13
C LEU A 571 24.92 1.55 -19.67
N ILE A 572 26.10 1.15 -20.12
CA ILE A 572 27.37 1.74 -19.70
C ILE A 572 28.11 2.38 -20.88
N ASP A 573 28.41 3.67 -20.80
CA ASP A 573 29.33 4.37 -21.70
C ASP A 573 30.53 4.90 -20.93
N GLY A 574 31.70 4.29 -21.12
CA GLY A 574 32.95 4.74 -20.51
C GLY A 574 33.44 6.11 -20.99
N GLY A 575 32.92 6.62 -22.11
CA GLY A 575 33.32 7.92 -22.63
C GLY A 575 34.77 7.95 -23.14
N ALA A 576 35.48 9.02 -22.80
CA ALA A 576 36.75 9.41 -23.36
C ALA A 576 37.92 9.20 -22.39
N GLY A 577 38.54 8.03 -22.46
CA GLY A 577 39.88 7.83 -21.96
C GLY A 577 40.28 6.38 -21.97
N SER A 578 40.75 5.88 -20.84
CA SER A 578 41.17 4.49 -20.66
C SER A 578 40.48 3.93 -19.44
N ASP A 579 39.27 3.44 -19.68
CA ASP A 579 38.30 3.14 -18.65
C ASP A 579 38.33 1.67 -18.27
N ILE A 580 37.88 1.39 -17.06
CA ILE A 580 37.73 0.05 -16.50
C ILE A 580 36.24 -0.15 -16.23
N ILE A 581 35.61 -1.05 -16.99
CA ILE A 581 34.19 -1.35 -16.88
C ILE A 581 34.00 -2.78 -16.35
N TYR A 582 33.21 -2.90 -15.29
CA TYR A 582 32.75 -4.13 -14.69
C TYR A 582 31.24 -4.26 -14.93
N GLY A 583 30.88 -4.90 -16.04
CA GLY A 583 29.50 -5.30 -16.30
C GLY A 583 29.28 -6.79 -16.16
N ASP A 584 28.03 -7.20 -16.12
CA ASP A 584 27.58 -8.57 -16.03
C ASP A 584 27.23 -9.18 -17.43
N ALA A 585 26.41 -10.24 -17.48
CA ALA A 585 26.06 -10.90 -18.75
C ALA A 585 24.96 -10.19 -19.55
N PHE A 586 24.22 -9.27 -18.93
CA PHE A 586 23.05 -8.61 -19.48
C PHE A 586 23.31 -7.16 -19.91
N ASP A 587 24.40 -6.57 -19.42
CA ASP A 587 24.78 -5.18 -19.73
C ASP A 587 25.14 -4.90 -21.19
N MET A 588 24.83 -3.67 -21.60
CA MET A 588 25.25 -3.07 -22.87
C MET A 588 26.39 -2.06 -22.62
N ILE A 589 27.59 -2.39 -23.13
CA ILE A 589 28.84 -1.60 -23.02
C ILE A 589 29.32 -1.11 -24.38
#